data_AF-A0A1R0XA48-F1
#
_entry.id   AF-A0A1R0XA48-F1
#
_cell.length_a   1.000
_cell.length_b   1.000
_cell.length_c   1.000
_cell.angle_alpha   90.00
_cell.angle_beta   90.00
_cell.angle_gamma   90.00
#
_symmetry.space_group_name_H-M   'P 1'
#
loop_
_entity.id
_entity.type
_entity.pdbx_description
1 polymer ?
#
loop_
_entity_poly.entity_id
_entity_poly.type
_entity_poly.pdbx_seq_one_letter_code
_entity_poly.pdbx_strand_id
1 'polypeptide(L)'
;MISLGLWILTALIVLVVVMFHAGALLDFIRPSVLQTQLFGLHITLFGVVVILAYEGGRGIGVFIGLIGLFTGILGSFRDSSKSEDKKNI
;
A
#
# COMPACT_ATOMS: atom_id res chain seq x y z
N MET A 1 14.88 16.36 15.04
CA MET A 1 14.57 15.07 15.71
C MET A 1 13.25 14.57 15.16
N ILE A 2 13.16 13.33 14.69
CA ILE A 2 11.89 12.77 14.22
C ILE A 2 10.96 12.68 15.44
N SER A 3 9.74 13.22 15.31
CA SER A 3 8.78 13.18 16.42
C SER A 3 8.33 11.76 16.68
N LEU A 4 8.17 11.40 17.96
CA LEU A 4 7.64 10.09 18.37
C LEU A 4 6.28 9.80 17.72
N GLY A 5 5.47 10.84 17.48
CA GLY A 5 4.20 10.74 16.75
C GLY A 5 4.37 10.25 15.31
N LEU A 6 5.38 10.73 14.58
CA LEU A 6 5.63 10.28 13.20
C LEU A 6 6.04 8.80 13.16
N TRP A 7 6.80 8.34 14.16
CA TRP A 7 7.15 6.92 14.31
C TRP A 7 5.93 6.05 14.57
N ILE A 8 5.07 6.44 15.51
CA ILE A 8 3.83 5.71 15.79
C ILE A 8 2.93 5.67 14.56
N LEU A 9 2.75 6.81 13.88
CA LEU A 9 1.94 6.89 12.66
C LEU A 9 2.47 5.95 11.57
N THR A 10 3.79 5.92 11.38
CA THR A 10 4.43 5.03 10.40
C THR A 10 4.20 3.57 10.74
N ALA A 11 4.36 3.19 12.02
CA ALA A 11 4.11 1.83 12.48
C ALA A 11 2.65 1.40 12.25
N LEU A 12 1.68 2.29 12.49
CA LEU A 12 0.26 2.02 12.24
C LEU A 12 -0.03 1.84 10.74
N ILE A 13 0.57 2.66 9.87
CA ILE A 13 0.40 2.51 8.42
C ILE A 13 0.95 1.17 7.94
N VAL A 14 2.16 0.82 8.38
CA VAL A 14 2.77 -0.48 8.05
C VAL A 14 1.89 -1.63 8.55
N LEU A 15 1.37 -1.54 9.78
CA LEU A 15 0.47 -2.54 10.34
C LEU A 15 -0.79 -2.71 9.48
N VAL A 16 -1.44 -1.61 9.06
CA VAL A 16 -2.64 -1.67 8.20
C VAL A 16 -2.33 -2.30 6.85
N VAL A 17 -1.21 -1.94 6.22
CA VAL A 17 -0.78 -2.52 4.94
C VAL A 17 -0.52 -4.03 5.07
N VAL A 18 0.13 -4.45 6.17
CA VAL A 18 0.39 -5.87 6.45
C VAL A 18 -0.92 -6.62 6.68
N MET A 19 -1.84 -6.07 7.49
CA MET A 19 -3.15 -6.68 7.72
C MET A 19 -3.96 -6.82 6.44
N PHE A 20 -3.91 -5.82 5.56
CA PHE A 20 -4.56 -5.88 4.25
C PHE A 20 -4.02 -7.03 3.40
N HIS A 21 -2.69 -7.16 3.28
CA HIS A 21 -2.08 -8.24 2.50
C HIS A 21 -2.30 -9.61 3.15
N ALA A 22 -2.17 -9.72 4.47
CA ALA A 22 -2.42 -10.97 5.19
C ALA A 22 -3.87 -11.42 5.02
N GLY A 23 -4.84 -10.49 5.16
CA GLY A 23 -6.25 -10.79 4.93
C GLY A 23 -6.54 -11.21 3.49
N ALA A 24 -5.85 -10.62 2.51
CA ALA A 24 -5.98 -11.00 1.11
C ALA A 24 -5.34 -12.37 0.81
N LEU A 25 -4.21 -12.71 1.45
CA LEU A 25 -3.51 -13.99 1.29
C LEU A 25 -4.24 -15.15 1.99
N LEU A 26 -4.86 -14.89 3.13
CA LEU A 26 -5.66 -15.87 3.88
C LEU A 26 -7.09 -16.01 3.34
N ASP A 27 -7.41 -15.39 2.19
CA ASP A 27 -8.75 -15.33 1.60
C ASP A 27 -9.85 -14.75 2.52
N PHE A 28 -9.47 -14.12 3.65
CA PHE A 28 -10.38 -13.48 4.59
C PHE A 28 -11.07 -12.27 3.96
N ILE A 29 -10.36 -11.54 3.11
CA ILE A 29 -10.91 -10.49 2.25
C ILE A 29 -10.58 -10.77 0.78
N ARG A 30 -11.49 -10.40 -0.12
CA ARG A 30 -11.30 -10.51 -1.57
C ARG A 30 -11.36 -9.14 -2.23
N PRO A 31 -10.34 -8.28 -2.03
CA PRO A 31 -10.34 -6.95 -2.63
C PRO A 31 -10.30 -7.06 -4.16
N SER A 32 -11.02 -6.17 -4.83
CA SER A 32 -10.90 -6.01 -6.27
C SER A 32 -9.54 -5.38 -6.63
N VAL A 33 -9.16 -5.52 -7.90
CA VAL A 33 -7.94 -4.89 -8.45
C VAL A 33 -7.97 -3.39 -8.23
N LEU A 34 -9.10 -2.75 -8.54
CA LEU A 34 -9.30 -1.32 -8.34
C LEU A 34 -9.19 -0.92 -6.86
N GLN A 35 -9.73 -1.71 -5.94
CA GLN A 35 -9.60 -1.44 -4.50
C GLN A 35 -8.14 -1.52 -4.03
N THR A 36 -7.40 -2.50 -4.53
CA THR A 36 -5.97 -2.66 -4.19
C THR A 36 -5.13 -1.51 -4.76
N GLN A 37 -5.41 -1.10 -5.99
CA GLN A 37 -4.78 0.06 -6.64
C GLN A 37 -5.08 1.36 -5.91
N LEU A 38 -6.36 1.62 -5.60
CA LEU A 38 -6.78 2.81 -4.86
C LEU A 38 -6.17 2.83 -3.47
N PHE A 39 -6.13 1.70 -2.76
CA PHE A 39 -5.47 1.61 -1.47
C PHE A 39 -3.98 1.97 -1.58
N GLY A 40 -3.26 1.37 -2.53
CA GLY A 40 -1.86 1.70 -2.80
C GLY A 40 -1.65 3.18 -3.15
N LEU A 41 -2.53 3.76 -3.97
CA LEU A 41 -2.50 5.18 -4.33
C LEU A 41 -2.71 6.07 -3.10
N HIS A 42 -3.66 5.76 -2.22
CA HIS A 42 -3.89 6.51 -0.99
C HIS A 42 -2.67 6.48 -0.07
N ILE A 43 -2.03 5.32 0.11
CA ILE A 43 -0.79 5.21 0.90
C ILE A 43 0.34 6.00 0.23
N THR A 44 0.44 5.97 -1.10
CA THR A 44 1.45 6.74 -1.86
C THR A 44 1.29 8.24 -1.63
N LEU A 45 0.07 8.76 -1.83
CA LEU A 45 -0.27 10.17 -1.61
C LEU A 45 -0.04 10.56 -0.15
N PHE A 46 -0.35 9.68 0.80
CA PHE A 46 -0.07 9.92 2.21
C PHE A 46 1.43 10.08 2.48
N GLY A 47 2.28 9.26 1.85
CA GLY A 47 3.73 9.42 1.90
C GLY A 47 4.19 10.79 1.38
N VAL A 48 3.60 11.27 0.28
CA VAL A 48 3.86 12.62 -0.25
C VAL A 48 3.45 13.70 0.76
N VAL A 49 2.29 13.56 1.41
CA VAL A 49 1.86 14.49 2.46
C VAL A 49 2.87 14.52 3.61
N VAL A 50 3.39 13.35 4.04
CA VAL A 50 4.42 13.28 5.09
C VAL A 50 5.71 14.01 4.68
N ILE A 51 6.14 13.87 3.42
CA ILE A 51 7.32 14.58 2.88
C ILE A 51 7.13 16.10 2.95
N LEU A 52 5.94 16.59 2.58
CA LEU A 52 5.66 18.02 2.51
C LEU A 52 5.38 18.63 3.89
N ALA A 53 4.77 17.87 4.80
CA ALA A 53 4.37 18.35 6.11
C ALA A 53 5.48 18.27 7.17
N TYR A 54 6.47 17.39 7.00
CA TYR A 54 7.51 17.15 8.00
C TYR A 54 8.92 17.23 7.38
N GLU A 55 9.64 18.33 7.64
CA GLU A 55 11.01 18.55 7.11
C GLU A 55 11.98 17.42 7.49
N GLY A 56 11.91 16.93 8.75
CA GLY A 56 12.72 15.80 9.22
C GLY A 56 12.14 14.41 8.86
N GLY A 57 10.96 14.36 8.25
CA GLY A 57 10.22 13.15 7.92
C GLY A 57 10.39 12.65 6.49
N ARG A 58 11.21 13.32 5.67
CA ARG A 58 11.40 13.00 4.24
C ARG A 58 11.65 11.50 3.98
N GLY A 59 12.58 10.89 4.71
CA GLY A 59 12.89 9.46 4.53
C GLY A 59 11.71 8.54 4.84
N ILE A 60 10.96 8.86 5.90
CA ILE A 60 9.75 8.12 6.29
C ILE A 60 8.65 8.29 5.22
N GLY A 61 8.43 9.51 4.75
CA GLY A 61 7.42 9.78 3.73
C GLY A 61 7.74 9.09 2.39
N VAL A 62 9.01 9.03 1.99
CA VAL A 62 9.44 8.24 0.82
C VAL A 62 9.19 6.75 1.05
N PHE A 63 9.54 6.22 2.21
CA PHE A 63 9.31 4.82 2.56
C PHE A 63 7.82 4.43 2.50
N ILE A 64 6.96 5.23 3.12
CA ILE A 64 5.49 5.06 3.06
C ILE A 64 5.03 5.13 1.60
N GLY A 65 5.53 6.11 0.85
CA GLY A 65 5.22 6.31 -0.56
C GLY A 65 5.52 5.09 -1.41
N LEU A 66 6.71 4.51 -1.25
CA LEU A 66 7.14 3.31 -1.97
C LEU A 66 6.30 2.09 -1.62
N ILE A 67 5.98 1.87 -0.34
CA ILE A 67 5.09 0.78 0.07
C ILE A 67 3.72 0.91 -0.61
N GLY A 68 3.15 2.11 -0.64
CA GLY A 68 1.90 2.37 -1.34
C GLY A 68 1.98 2.06 -2.82
N LEU A 69 3.06 2.49 -3.47
CA LEU A 69 3.27 2.28 -4.90
C LEU A 69 3.37 0.78 -5.22
N PHE A 70 4.19 0.04 -4.47
CA PHE A 70 4.31 -1.42 -4.62
C PHE A 70 2.96 -2.13 -4.41
N THR A 71 2.21 -1.73 -3.38
CA THR A 71 0.88 -2.28 -3.10
C THR A 71 -0.07 -2.05 -4.27
N GLY A 72 -0.07 -0.85 -4.85
CA GLY A 72 -0.93 -0.53 -5.99
C GLY A 72 -0.56 -1.32 -7.25
N ILE A 73 0.74 -1.46 -7.53
CA ILE A 73 1.25 -2.25 -8.67
C ILE A 73 0.90 -3.73 -8.51
N LEU A 74 1.03 -4.30 -7.31
CA LEU A 74 0.71 -5.71 -7.04
C LEU A 74 -0.76 -6.04 -7.35
N GLY A 75 -1.66 -5.09 -7.06
CA GLY A 75 -3.07 -5.19 -7.46
C GLY A 75 -3.26 -5.35 -8.96
N SER A 76 -2.46 -4.64 -9.77
CA SER A 76 -2.53 -4.69 -11.24
C SER A 76 -2.15 -6.06 -11.80
N PHE A 77 -1.20 -6.77 -11.18
CA PHE A 77 -0.75 -8.07 -11.68
C PHE A 77 -1.72 -9.21 -11.34
N ARG A 78 -2.53 -9.09 -10.29
CA ARG A 78 -3.49 -10.13 -9.87
C ARG A 78 -4.63 -10.37 -10.86
N ASP A 79 -4.90 -9.42 -11.77
CA ASP A 79 -5.92 -9.57 -12.83
C ASP A 79 -5.36 -10.26 -14.08
N SER A 80 -4.08 -10.03 -14.38
CA SER A 80 -3.43 -10.58 -15.58
C SER A 80 -3.40 -12.12 -15.57
N SER A 81 -3.30 -12.74 -14.38
CA SER A 81 -3.30 -14.20 -14.25
C SER A 81 -4.68 -14.84 -14.36
N LYS A 82 -5.77 -14.05 -14.24
CA LYS A 82 -7.15 -14.57 -14.36
C LYS A 82 -7.67 -14.57 -15.80
N SER A 83 -7.11 -13.74 -16.68
CA SER A 83 -7.56 -13.67 -18.07
C SER A 83 -6.98 -14.80 -18.94
N GLU A 84 -5.80 -15.34 -18.61
CA GLU A 84 -5.19 -16.46 -19.34
C GLU A 84 -5.90 -17.79 -19.13
N ASP A 85 -6.51 -18.01 -17.96
CA ASP A 85 -7.22 -19.26 -17.64
C ASP A 85 -8.52 -19.43 -18.46
N LYS A 86 -9.08 -18.32 -18.97
CA LYS A 86 -10.34 -18.34 -19.74
C LYS A 86 -10.16 -18.57 -21.24
N LYS A 87 -8.93 -18.66 -21.75
CA LYS A 87 -8.64 -18.81 -23.19
C LYS A 87 -8.41 -20.27 -23.62
N ASN A 88 -8.33 -21.21 -22.68
CA ASN A 88 -8.02 -22.63 -22.93
C ASN A 88 -9.19 -23.59 -22.68
N ILE A 89 -10.45 -23.12 -22.81
CA ILE A 89 -11.66 -23.97 -22.76
C ILE A 89 -12.47 -23.78 -24.02
#